data_AF-A0AAW5MTJ6-F1
#
_entry.id   AF-A0AAW5MTJ6-F1
#
_cell.length_a   1.000
_cell.length_b   1.000
_cell.length_c   1.000
_cell.angle_alpha   90.00
_cell.angle_beta   90.00
_cell.angle_gamma   90.00
#
_symmetry.space_group_name_H-M   'P 1'
#
loop_
_entity.id
_entity.type
_entity.pdbx_description
1 polymer ?
#
loop_
_entity_poly.entity_id
_entity_poly.type
_entity_poly.pdbx_seq_one_letter_code
_entity_poly.pdbx_strand_id
1 'polypeptide(L)'
;DGEQDVGNPLLASWGKLGRDYIYLLSDLESSQELDAFVDVTPDNLLHNIQSDILELENRAVAGVNIEEFSRSDNKRPLDPLDSS
;
A
#
# COMPACT_ATOMS: atom_id res chain seq x y z
N ASP A 1 0.91 14.60 18.93
CA ASP A 1 1.67 13.37 18.68
C ASP A 1 0.94 12.52 17.66
N GLY A 2 1.30 12.73 16.38
CA GLY A 2 0.63 12.19 15.21
C GLY A 2 1.49 11.15 14.52
N GLU A 3 1.80 10.07 15.24
CA GLU A 3 2.42 8.90 14.62
C GLU A 3 1.32 8.21 13.80
N GLN A 4 1.23 8.57 12.52
CA GLN A 4 0.36 7.88 11.58
C GLN A 4 1.00 6.54 11.28
N ASP A 5 0.25 5.45 11.48
CA ASP A 5 0.67 4.11 11.12
C ASP A 5 0.81 4.04 9.60
N VAL A 6 2.03 4.28 9.10
CA VAL A 6 2.30 4.32 7.67
C VAL A 6 2.47 2.88 7.17
N GLY A 7 1.33 2.21 7.02
CA GLY A 7 1.25 0.81 6.61
C GLY A 7 1.96 0.55 5.27
N ASN A 8 1.52 1.17 4.17
CA ASN A 8 2.16 1.02 2.87
C ASN A 8 3.36 1.99 2.67
N PRO A 9 4.58 1.51 2.36
CA PRO A 9 5.79 2.35 2.29
C PRO A 9 5.80 3.34 1.11
N LEU A 10 5.09 3.05 0.02
CA LEU A 10 4.97 3.98 -1.12
C LEU A 10 4.07 5.14 -0.74
N LEU A 11 2.90 4.83 -0.18
CA LEU A 11 1.97 5.86 0.30
C LEU A 11 2.60 6.68 1.44
N ALA A 12 3.40 6.05 2.31
CA ALA A 12 4.17 6.75 3.32
C ALA A 12 5.07 7.83 2.71
N SER A 13 5.81 7.47 1.67
CA SER A 13 6.82 8.35 1.05
C SER A 13 6.21 9.42 0.15
N TRP A 14 5.14 9.10 -0.59
CA TRP A 14 4.58 9.98 -1.62
C TRP A 14 3.25 10.65 -1.23
N GLY A 15 2.61 10.18 -0.17
CA GLY A 15 1.26 10.59 0.22
C GLY A 15 1.14 11.88 1.01
N LYS A 16 2.22 12.67 1.21
CA LYS A 16 2.18 13.86 2.09
C LYS A 16 1.03 14.81 1.75
N LEU A 17 0.90 15.21 0.49
CA LEU A 17 -0.17 16.13 0.05
C LEU A 17 -1.57 15.54 0.27
N GLY A 18 -1.74 14.25 -0.03
CA GLY A 18 -3.02 13.56 0.18
C GLY A 18 -3.38 13.45 1.66
N ARG A 19 -2.40 13.16 2.53
CA ARG A 19 -2.59 13.13 3.99
C ARG A 19 -2.97 14.50 4.54
N ASP A 20 -2.26 15.55 4.12
CA ASP A 20 -2.55 16.92 4.55
C ASP A 20 -4.00 17.29 4.14
N TYR A 21 -4.44 16.88 2.94
CA TYR A 21 -5.80 17.12 2.46
C TYR A 21 -6.86 16.32 3.23
N ILE A 22 -6.66 15.00 3.43
CA ILE A 22 -7.58 14.14 4.20
C ILE A 22 -7.72 14.66 5.63
N TYR A 23 -6.61 15.08 6.26
CA TYR A 23 -6.63 15.66 7.59
C TYR A 23 -7.51 16.93 7.65
N LEU A 24 -7.39 17.83 6.67
CA LEU A 24 -8.24 19.01 6.60
C LEU A 24 -9.73 18.68 6.38
N LEU A 25 -10.04 17.65 5.59
CA LEU A 25 -11.42 17.21 5.39
C LEU A 25 -12.02 16.65 6.68
N SER A 26 -11.25 15.90 7.48
CA SER A 26 -11.71 15.32 8.74
C SER A 26 -12.05 16.37 9.82
N ASP A 27 -11.51 17.59 9.70
CA ASP A 27 -11.77 18.72 10.61
C ASP A 27 -13.08 19.47 10.27
N LEU A 28 -13.72 19.14 9.14
CA LEU A 28 -14.98 19.77 8.74
C LEU A 28 -16.16 19.15 9.51
N GLU A 29 -16.63 19.85 10.54
CA GLU A 29 -17.71 19.44 11.47
C GLU A 29 -19.06 19.04 10.82
N SER A 30 -19.25 19.33 9.53
CA SER A 30 -20.48 19.04 8.77
C SER A 30 -20.26 18.16 7.53
N SER A 31 -19.08 17.54 7.42
CA SER A 31 -18.81 16.56 6.38
C SER A 31 -19.38 15.19 6.76
N GLN A 32 -19.96 14.49 5.80
CA GLN A 32 -20.33 13.08 5.94
C GLN A 32 -19.31 12.26 5.16
N GLU A 33 -18.41 11.60 5.87
CA GLU A 33 -17.45 10.68 5.27
C GLU A 33 -18.19 9.47 4.67
N LEU A 34 -17.78 9.07 3.47
CA LEU A 34 -18.34 7.94 2.74
C LEU A 34 -17.19 7.11 2.18
N ASP A 35 -17.14 5.84 2.57
CA ASP A 35 -16.23 4.87 1.97
C ASP A 35 -16.83 4.37 0.66
N ALA A 36 -16.25 4.80 -0.45
CA ALA A 36 -16.63 4.41 -1.81
C ALA A 36 -15.45 3.77 -2.57
N PHE A 37 -14.65 2.98 -1.86
CA PHE A 37 -13.54 2.24 -2.44
C PHE A 37 -14.03 1.02 -3.23
N VAL A 38 -13.27 0.65 -4.24
CA VAL A 38 -13.49 -0.56 -5.03
C VAL A 38 -12.30 -1.48 -4.83
N ASP A 39 -12.57 -2.74 -4.53
CA ASP A 39 -11.52 -3.74 -4.32
C ASP A 39 -10.66 -3.91 -5.57
N VAL A 40 -9.36 -4.11 -5.35
CA VAL A 40 -8.41 -4.48 -6.39
C VAL A 40 -7.98 -5.92 -6.15
N THR A 41 -8.37 -6.82 -7.06
CA THR A 41 -7.94 -8.22 -6.97
C THR A 41 -6.45 -8.33 -7.33
N PRO A 42 -5.58 -8.88 -6.46
CA PRO A 42 -4.13 -8.92 -6.68
C PRO A 42 -3.72 -10.05 -7.65
N ASP A 43 -4.13 -9.94 -8.92
CA ASP A 43 -3.93 -10.96 -9.96
C ASP A 43 -2.67 -10.75 -10.83
N ASN A 44 -2.12 -9.54 -10.84
CA ASN A 44 -0.91 -9.18 -11.57
C ASN A 44 -0.01 -8.23 -10.75
N LEU A 45 1.19 -7.93 -11.25
CA LEU A 45 2.16 -7.08 -10.55
C LEU A 45 1.59 -5.69 -10.24
N LEU A 46 0.92 -5.04 -11.19
CA LEU A 46 0.36 -3.72 -10.98
C LEU A 46 -0.74 -3.74 -9.91
N HIS A 47 -1.68 -4.68 -10.03
CA HIS A 47 -2.77 -4.85 -9.09
C HIS A 47 -2.30 -5.25 -7.70
N ASN A 48 -1.19 -5.99 -7.60
CA ASN A 48 -0.53 -6.26 -6.31
C ASN A 48 -0.10 -4.97 -5.62
N ILE A 49 0.55 -4.06 -6.33
CA ILE A 49 0.97 -2.77 -5.76
C ILE A 49 -0.23 -1.90 -5.41
N GLN A 50 -1.25 -1.86 -6.28
CA GLN A 50 -2.46 -1.08 -6.05
C GLN A 50 -3.26 -1.60 -4.85
N SER A 51 -3.40 -2.92 -4.72
CA SER A 51 -4.04 -3.57 -3.57
C SER A 51 -3.26 -3.32 -2.28
N ASP A 52 -1.93 -3.45 -2.30
CA ASP A 52 -1.09 -3.16 -1.13
C ASP A 52 -1.20 -1.68 -0.69
N ILE A 53 -1.43 -0.74 -1.62
CA ILE A 53 -1.71 0.67 -1.30
C ILE A 53 -3.12 0.85 -0.73
N LEU A 54 -4.13 0.21 -1.33
CA LEU A 54 -5.53 0.29 -0.90
C LEU A 54 -5.70 -0.22 0.54
N GLU A 55 -5.11 -1.38 0.84
CA GLU A 55 -5.20 -2.05 2.13
C GLU A 55 -4.16 -1.55 3.15
N LEU A 56 -3.33 -0.56 2.76
CA LEU A 56 -2.24 -0.04 3.57
C LEU A 56 -1.25 -1.13 4.05
N GLU A 57 -0.99 -2.15 3.23
CA GLU A 57 -0.10 -3.25 3.57
C GLU A 57 1.34 -3.03 3.08
N ASN A 58 2.31 -3.51 3.87
CA ASN A 58 3.71 -3.63 3.46
C ASN A 58 4.07 -5.09 3.20
N ARG A 59 4.38 -5.42 1.94
CA ARG A 59 4.81 -6.77 1.53
C ARG A 59 6.22 -6.79 0.95
N ALA A 60 7.01 -5.76 1.23
CA ALA A 60 8.40 -5.69 0.79
C ALA A 60 9.25 -6.74 1.53
N VAL A 61 9.92 -7.60 0.77
CA VAL A 61 10.98 -8.49 1.27
C VAL A 61 12.32 -7.92 0.82
N ALA A 62 12.95 -7.15 1.72
CA ALA A 62 14.11 -6.32 1.40
C ALA A 62 15.42 -7.09 1.21
N GLY A 63 15.51 -8.37 1.59
CA GLY A 63 16.73 -9.16 1.40
C GLY A 63 17.86 -8.75 2.34
N VAL A 64 17.53 -8.43 3.59
CA VAL A 64 18.48 -7.86 4.57
C VAL A 64 19.32 -8.92 5.28
N ASN A 65 18.98 -10.19 5.12
CA ASN A 65 19.75 -11.32 5.65
C ASN A 65 20.07 -12.36 4.56
N ILE A 66 21.00 -13.26 4.88
CA ILE A 66 21.51 -14.29 3.95
C ILE A 66 20.39 -15.22 3.48
N GLU A 67 19.44 -15.55 4.36
CA GLU A 67 18.34 -16.47 4.04
C GLU A 67 17.40 -15.86 2.98
N GLU A 68 16.99 -14.61 3.16
CA GLU A 68 16.17 -13.85 2.21
C GLU A 68 16.88 -13.60 0.87
N PHE A 69 18.21 -13.49 0.88
CA PHE A 69 18.99 -13.35 -0.35
C PHE A 69 19.12 -14.68 -1.11
N SER A 70 19.17 -15.80 -0.36
CA SER A 70 19.38 -17.13 -0.93
C SER A 70 18.11 -17.75 -1.52
N ARG A 71 16.92 -17.25 -1.14
CA ARG A 71 15.63 -17.80 -1.59
C ARG A 71 14.59 -16.69 -1.81
N SER A 72 13.75 -16.87 -2.82
CA SER A 72 12.68 -15.93 -3.18
C SER A 72 11.27 -16.43 -2.85
N ASP A 73 11.14 -17.57 -2.18
CA ASP A 73 9.87 -18.20 -1.83
C ASP A 73 9.03 -17.38 -0.84
N ASN A 74 9.66 -16.50 -0.07
CA ASN A 74 8.97 -15.54 0.78
C ASN A 74 8.39 -14.34 0.00
N LYS A 75 8.74 -14.16 -1.28
CA LYS A 75 8.16 -13.12 -2.14
C LYS A 75 6.84 -13.59 -2.71
N ARG A 76 5.93 -12.65 -2.97
CA ARG A 76 4.66 -12.96 -3.64
C ARG A 76 4.95 -13.49 -5.05
N PRO A 77 4.44 -14.68 -5.42
CA PRO A 77 4.58 -15.19 -6.78
C PRO A 77 3.79 -14.32 -7.75
N LEU A 78 4.32 -14.14 -8.96
CA LEU A 78 3.65 -13.45 -10.06
C LEU A 78 3.30 -14.45 -11.15
N ASP A 79 2.28 -14.14 -11.95
CA ASP A 79 1.97 -14.89 -13.15
C ASP A 79 3.17 -14.80 -14.12
N PRO A 80 3.76 -15.93 -14.58
CA PRO A 80 4.85 -15.91 -15.55
C PRO A 80 4.48 -15.26 -16.90
N LEU A 81 3.20 -15.11 -17.20
CA LEU A 81 2.68 -14.46 -18.41
C LEU A 81 2.25 -13.01 -18.17
N ASP A 82 2.48 -12.47 -16.98
CA ASP A 82 2.16 -11.09 -16.65
C ASP A 82 2.91 -10.11 -17.57
N SER A 83 2.15 -9.17 -18.14
CA SER A 83 2.65 -8.12 -19.05
C SER A 83 2.24 -6.72 -18.59
N SER A 84 1.83 -6.59 -17.33
CA SER A 84 1.39 -5.32 -16.72
C SER A 84 2.43 -4.21 -16.81
#